data_AF-Q7WVM0-F1
#
_entry.id   AF-Q7WVM0-F1
#
_cell.length_a   1.000
_cell.length_b   1.000
_cell.length_c   1.000
_cell.angle_alpha   90.00
_cell.angle_beta   90.00
_cell.angle_gamma   90.00
#
_symmetry.space_group_name_H-M   'P 1'
#
loop_
_entity.id
_entity.type
_entity.pdbx_description
1 polymer ?
#
loop_
_entity_poly.entity_id
_entity_poly.type
_entity_poly.pdbx_seq_one_letter_code
_entity_poly.pdbx_strand_id
1 'polypeptide(L)'
;SADSKGAPIGSADLTALRKYVSDANKRIDATLAITQNVSCIAADAISGMVCENTGLTQPGGHCYPTRRMAACLRDGEIILRYVSYALLAGDPSVLDDRCINGLKDTYLALGVPLANAVRAIEIMKIATVAIMTETNTGRKMFEGINSGSGAECQDIASE
;
A
#
# COMPACT_ATOMS: atom_id res chain seq x y z
N SER A 1 20.62 -12.70 8.65
CA SER A 1 20.91 -11.71 9.71
C SER A 1 22.29 -11.99 10.31
N ALA A 2 22.82 -11.06 11.10
CA ALA A 2 24.04 -11.26 11.89
C ALA A 2 23.92 -12.40 12.90
N ASP A 3 22.75 -12.49 13.54
CA ASP A 3 22.40 -13.53 14.52
C ASP A 3 22.50 -14.96 13.97
N SER A 4 21.90 -15.24 12.81
CA SER A 4 21.97 -16.58 12.18
C SER A 4 23.39 -17.02 11.81
N LYS A 5 24.34 -16.09 11.74
CA LYS A 5 25.76 -16.35 11.42
C LYS A 5 26.63 -16.38 12.68
N GLY A 6 26.10 -15.99 13.85
CA GLY A 6 26.89 -15.77 15.07
C GLY A 6 28.01 -14.74 14.87
N ALA A 7 27.84 -13.78 13.96
CA ALA A 7 28.88 -12.84 13.56
C ALA A 7 28.43 -11.39 13.77
N PRO A 8 29.34 -10.46 14.10
CA PRO A 8 29.00 -9.04 14.18
C PRO A 8 28.65 -8.47 12.79
N ILE A 9 27.96 -7.33 12.79
CA ILE A 9 27.59 -6.57 11.58
C ILE A 9 28.85 -6.11 10.84
N GLY A 10 28.96 -6.46 9.55
CA GLY A 10 30.13 -6.14 8.73
C GLY A 10 30.08 -4.75 8.07
N SER A 11 31.17 -4.35 7.40
CA SER A 11 31.24 -3.08 6.68
C SER A 11 30.21 -2.93 5.55
N ALA A 12 29.88 -4.04 4.88
CA ALA A 12 28.84 -4.09 3.86
C ALA A 12 27.44 -3.83 4.46
N ASP A 13 27.12 -4.48 5.59
CA ASP A 13 25.86 -4.29 6.29
C ASP A 13 25.72 -2.84 6.81
N LEU A 14 26.80 -2.26 7.34
CA LEU A 14 26.84 -0.86 7.75
C LEU A 14 26.63 0.11 6.57
N THR A 15 27.09 -0.24 5.37
CA THR A 15 26.85 0.56 4.17
C THR A 15 25.37 0.58 3.80
N ALA A 16 24.70 -0.58 3.87
CA ALA A 16 23.26 -0.67 3.65
C ALA A 16 22.47 0.13 4.70
N LEU A 17 22.86 0.05 5.97
CA LEU A 17 22.23 0.84 7.05
C LEU A 17 22.41 2.35 6.85
N ARG A 18 23.61 2.80 6.43
CA ARG A 18 23.85 4.21 6.10
C ARG A 18 22.98 4.68 4.95
N LYS A 19 22.80 3.85 3.90
CA LYS A 19 21.90 4.15 2.79
C LYS A 19 20.46 4.30 3.28
N TYR A 20 19.98 3.36 4.10
CA TYR A 20 18.64 3.42 4.68
C TYR A 20 18.40 4.73 5.46
N VAL A 21 19.37 5.15 6.27
CA VAL A 21 19.30 6.43 7.00
C VAL A 21 19.34 7.64 6.06
N SER A 22 20.16 7.61 4.99
CA SER A 22 20.21 8.72 4.03
C SER A 22 18.91 8.86 3.21
N ASP A 23 18.19 7.76 2.97
CA ASP A 23 16.91 7.76 2.27
C ASP A 23 15.70 8.00 3.21
N ALA A 24 15.92 8.21 4.51
CA ALA A 24 14.86 8.32 5.51
C ALA A 24 13.86 9.45 5.22
N ASN A 25 14.32 10.62 4.77
CA ASN A 25 13.42 11.73 4.41
C ASN A 25 12.50 11.33 3.25
N LYS A 26 13.07 10.77 2.17
CA LYS A 26 12.28 10.28 1.02
C LYS A 26 11.24 9.25 1.44
N ARG A 27 11.60 8.34 2.35
CA ARG A 27 10.70 7.31 2.89
C ARG A 27 9.55 7.92 3.71
N ILE A 28 9.84 8.94 4.53
CA ILE A 28 8.83 9.69 5.27
C ILE A 28 7.89 10.42 4.31
N ASP A 29 8.43 11.08 3.28
CA ASP A 29 7.66 11.79 2.26
C ASP A 29 6.77 10.84 1.45
N ALA A 30 7.32 9.72 1.00
CA ALA A 30 6.58 8.63 0.35
C ALA A 30 5.43 8.10 1.23
N THR A 31 5.71 7.84 2.51
CA THR A 31 4.69 7.36 3.47
C THR A 31 3.61 8.44 3.69
N LEU A 32 4.00 9.71 3.78
CA LEU A 32 3.08 10.83 3.90
C LEU A 32 2.16 10.92 2.67
N ALA A 33 2.71 10.74 1.47
CA ALA A 33 1.97 10.74 0.21
C ALA A 33 0.88 9.65 0.20
N ILE A 34 1.18 8.46 0.71
CA ILE A 34 0.17 7.38 0.87
C ILE A 34 -0.88 7.81 1.91
N THR A 35 -0.45 8.12 3.13
CA THR A 35 -1.36 8.36 4.28
C THR A 35 -2.34 9.51 4.04
N GLN A 36 -1.93 10.59 3.35
CA GLN A 36 -2.82 11.70 3.01
C GLN A 36 -3.84 11.35 1.91
N ASN A 37 -3.61 10.28 1.14
CA ASN A 37 -4.45 9.88 0.02
C ASN A 37 -5.13 8.52 0.20
N VAL A 38 -5.01 7.86 1.36
CA VAL A 38 -5.55 6.49 1.61
C VAL A 38 -7.01 6.36 1.19
N SER A 39 -7.89 7.24 1.66
CA SER A 39 -9.32 7.15 1.34
C SER A 39 -9.61 7.40 -0.14
N CYS A 40 -8.84 8.27 -0.80
CA CYS A 40 -8.98 8.51 -2.25
C CYS A 40 -8.54 7.28 -3.05
N ILE A 41 -7.37 6.72 -2.73
CA ILE A 41 -6.82 5.53 -3.38
C ILE A 41 -7.76 4.33 -3.20
N ALA A 42 -8.24 4.09 -1.98
CA ALA A 42 -9.16 2.99 -1.71
C ALA A 42 -10.50 3.17 -2.45
N ALA A 43 -11.07 4.38 -2.42
CA ALA A 43 -12.32 4.66 -3.11
C ALA A 43 -12.20 4.50 -4.63
N ASP A 44 -11.11 5.00 -5.24
CA ASP A 44 -10.85 4.87 -6.68
C ASP A 44 -10.65 3.40 -7.06
N ALA A 45 -9.86 2.65 -6.30
CA ALA A 45 -9.60 1.25 -6.57
C ALA A 45 -10.83 0.36 -6.45
N ILE A 46 -11.65 0.53 -5.39
CA ILE A 46 -12.90 -0.22 -5.24
C ILE A 46 -13.90 0.17 -6.32
N SER A 47 -13.97 1.45 -6.70
CA SER A 47 -14.83 1.91 -7.78
C SER A 47 -14.39 1.35 -9.14
N GLY A 48 -13.09 1.32 -9.41
CA GLY A 48 -12.51 0.72 -10.62
C GLY A 48 -12.80 -0.78 -10.71
N MET A 49 -12.58 -1.51 -9.61
CA MET A 49 -12.94 -2.93 -9.51
C MET A 49 -14.43 -3.19 -9.80
N VAL A 50 -15.33 -2.34 -9.29
CA VAL A 50 -16.77 -2.42 -9.55
C VAL A 50 -17.13 -2.03 -10.97
N CYS A 51 -16.43 -1.06 -11.57
CA CYS A 51 -16.61 -0.66 -12.95
C CYS A 51 -16.27 -1.81 -13.91
N GLU A 52 -15.19 -2.53 -13.64
CA GLU A 52 -14.78 -3.71 -14.41
C GLU A 52 -15.69 -4.93 -14.18
N ASN A 53 -16.32 -5.03 -13.01
CA ASN A 53 -17.29 -6.09 -12.69
C ASN A 53 -18.52 -5.53 -11.97
N THR A 54 -19.50 -5.11 -12.77
CA THR A 54 -20.75 -4.49 -12.29
C THR A 54 -21.64 -5.47 -11.50
N GLY A 55 -21.41 -6.78 -11.61
CA GLY A 55 -22.13 -7.80 -10.84
C GLY A 55 -21.89 -7.70 -9.33
N LEU A 56 -20.81 -7.07 -8.89
CA LEU A 56 -20.48 -6.89 -7.47
C LEU A 56 -21.52 -6.06 -6.70
N THR A 57 -22.21 -5.14 -7.37
CA THR A 57 -23.20 -4.23 -6.75
C THR A 57 -24.64 -4.64 -7.01
N GLN A 58 -24.87 -5.71 -7.78
CA GLN A 58 -26.20 -6.28 -8.00
C GLN A 58 -26.64 -7.15 -6.82
N PRO A 59 -27.94 -7.49 -6.69
CA PRO A 59 -28.40 -8.46 -5.69
C PRO A 59 -27.60 -9.77 -5.74
N GLY A 60 -27.06 -10.18 -4.59
CA GLY A 60 -26.17 -11.34 -4.48
C GLY A 60 -24.66 -11.01 -4.61
N GLY A 61 -24.31 -9.82 -5.11
CA GLY A 61 -22.94 -9.35 -5.23
C GLY A 61 -22.26 -9.06 -3.89
N HIS A 62 -20.93 -9.12 -3.87
CA HIS A 62 -20.13 -8.95 -2.65
C HIS A 62 -19.91 -7.49 -2.22
N CYS A 63 -20.32 -6.51 -3.03
CA CYS A 63 -20.39 -5.10 -2.66
C CYS A 63 -21.84 -4.62 -2.47
N TYR A 64 -22.82 -5.52 -2.47
CA TYR A 64 -24.23 -5.26 -2.17
C TYR A 64 -24.64 -5.89 -0.82
N PRO A 65 -25.41 -5.22 0.05
CA PRO A 65 -25.84 -3.81 -0.01
C PRO A 65 -24.75 -2.87 0.52
N THR A 66 -25.08 -1.62 0.83
CA THR A 66 -24.16 -0.56 1.31
C THR A 66 -23.21 -1.00 2.43
N ARG A 67 -23.67 -1.85 3.37
CA ARG A 67 -22.81 -2.44 4.42
C ARG A 67 -21.61 -3.20 3.86
N ARG A 68 -21.80 -3.97 2.78
CA ARG A 68 -20.70 -4.73 2.17
C ARG A 68 -19.77 -3.84 1.35
N MET A 69 -20.30 -2.84 0.65
CA MET A 69 -19.47 -1.80 0.03
C MET A 69 -18.57 -1.11 1.06
N ALA A 70 -19.15 -0.70 2.20
CA ALA A 70 -18.39 -0.08 3.28
C ALA A 70 -17.31 -1.00 3.86
N ALA A 71 -17.59 -2.31 3.99
CA ALA A 71 -16.59 -3.29 4.40
C ALA A 71 -15.45 -3.41 3.38
N CYS A 72 -15.77 -3.45 2.08
CA CYS A 72 -14.76 -3.52 1.01
C CYS A 72 -13.85 -2.28 0.99
N LEU A 73 -14.43 -1.09 1.13
CA LEU A 73 -13.67 0.17 1.26
C LEU A 73 -12.76 0.16 2.48
N ARG A 74 -13.28 -0.24 3.65
CA ARG A 74 -12.51 -0.37 4.88
C ARG A 74 -11.35 -1.35 4.74
N ASP A 75 -11.58 -2.49 4.10
CA ASP A 75 -10.53 -3.50 3.89
C ASP A 75 -9.41 -2.94 2.99
N GLY A 76 -9.76 -2.17 1.95
CA GLY A 76 -8.79 -1.43 1.12
C GLY A 76 -7.95 -0.44 1.93
N GLU A 77 -8.59 0.36 2.80
CA GLU A 77 -7.87 1.30 3.69
C GLU A 77 -6.97 0.57 4.70
N ILE A 78 -7.41 -0.56 5.25
CA ILE A 78 -6.60 -1.37 6.18
C ILE A 78 -5.34 -1.89 5.47
N ILE A 79 -5.48 -2.43 4.27
CA ILE A 79 -4.35 -2.94 3.48
C ILE A 79 -3.36 -1.82 3.18
N LEU A 80 -3.82 -0.68 2.65
CA LEU A 80 -2.95 0.48 2.37
C LEU A 80 -2.24 1.00 3.62
N ARG A 81 -2.92 1.00 4.77
CA ARG A 81 -2.32 1.40 6.03
C ARG A 81 -1.18 0.46 6.45
N TYR A 82 -1.37 -0.86 6.35
CA TYR A 82 -0.28 -1.80 6.64
C TYR A 82 0.84 -1.76 5.61
N VAL A 83 0.54 -1.48 4.34
CA VAL A 83 1.56 -1.19 3.32
C VAL A 83 2.37 0.05 3.71
N SER A 84 1.72 1.12 4.18
CA SER A 84 2.44 2.33 4.64
C SER A 84 3.33 2.06 5.87
N TYR A 85 2.91 1.15 6.76
CA TYR A 85 3.73 0.73 7.91
C TYR A 85 4.94 -0.08 7.46
N ALA A 86 4.77 -1.00 6.53
CA ALA A 86 5.87 -1.78 5.96
C ALA A 86 6.88 -0.89 5.22
N LEU A 87 6.38 0.07 4.43
CA LEU A 87 7.22 1.03 3.71
C LEU A 87 8.03 1.91 4.66
N LEU A 88 7.41 2.42 5.72
CA LEU A 88 8.10 3.25 6.72
C LEU A 88 9.12 2.44 7.54
N ALA A 89 8.81 1.18 7.84
CA ALA A 89 9.71 0.28 8.56
C ALA A 89 10.85 -0.25 7.68
N GLY A 90 10.70 -0.22 6.35
CA GLY A 90 11.63 -0.85 5.42
C GLY A 90 11.62 -2.38 5.50
N ASP A 91 10.52 -2.97 5.98
CA ASP A 91 10.39 -4.39 6.24
C ASP A 91 8.91 -4.84 6.21
N PRO A 92 8.57 -5.94 5.51
CA PRO A 92 7.19 -6.36 5.33
C PRO A 92 6.60 -7.12 6.52
N SER A 93 7.37 -7.46 7.57
CA SER A 93 6.88 -8.34 8.64
C SER A 93 5.59 -7.85 9.30
N VAL A 94 5.43 -6.53 9.48
CA VAL A 94 4.21 -5.96 10.06
C VAL A 94 2.98 -6.17 9.17
N LEU A 95 3.16 -6.14 7.84
CA LEU A 95 2.11 -6.43 6.86
C LEU A 95 1.80 -7.93 6.87
N ASP A 96 2.84 -8.77 6.83
CA ASP A 96 2.69 -10.22 6.82
C ASP A 96 1.99 -10.73 8.08
N ASP A 97 2.50 -10.38 9.25
CA ASP A 97 2.04 -10.93 10.53
C ASP A 97 0.66 -10.41 10.95
N ARG A 98 0.34 -9.14 10.63
CA ARG A 98 -0.86 -8.47 11.16
C ARG A 98 -1.96 -8.21 10.14
N CYS A 99 -1.67 -8.34 8.85
CA CYS A 99 -2.66 -8.08 7.81
C CYS A 99 -2.86 -9.26 6.87
N ILE A 100 -1.80 -9.92 6.41
CA ILE A 100 -1.89 -10.94 5.35
C ILE A 100 -2.04 -12.35 5.92
N ASN A 101 -1.45 -12.64 7.06
CA ASN A 101 -1.57 -13.95 7.71
C ASN A 101 -3.04 -14.27 8.03
N GLY A 102 -3.57 -15.35 7.43
CA GLY A 102 -4.96 -15.76 7.55
C GLY A 102 -5.98 -14.95 6.72
N LEU A 103 -5.56 -13.92 5.99
CA LEU A 103 -6.48 -13.07 5.20
C LEU A 103 -7.16 -13.87 4.08
N LYS A 104 -6.39 -14.70 3.38
CA LYS A 104 -6.91 -15.55 2.30
C LYS A 104 -8.00 -16.50 2.81
N ASP A 105 -7.75 -17.17 3.93
CA ASP A 105 -8.69 -18.11 4.52
C ASP A 105 -9.95 -17.40 5.02
N THR A 106 -9.78 -16.20 5.59
CA THR A 106 -10.91 -15.33 5.99
C THR A 106 -11.77 -14.94 4.79
N TYR A 107 -11.14 -14.51 3.69
CA TYR A 107 -11.85 -14.15 2.45
C TYR A 107 -12.58 -15.35 1.85
N LEU A 108 -11.96 -16.53 1.81
CA LEU A 108 -12.61 -17.76 1.35
C LEU A 108 -13.80 -18.14 2.24
N ALA A 109 -13.66 -18.06 3.56
CA ALA A 109 -14.72 -18.38 4.51
C ALA A 109 -15.92 -17.40 4.40
N LEU A 110 -15.66 -16.13 4.10
CA LEU A 110 -16.69 -15.11 3.88
C LEU A 110 -17.24 -15.08 2.44
N GLY A 111 -16.70 -15.92 1.55
CA GLY A 111 -17.06 -15.99 0.13
C GLY A 111 -16.57 -14.80 -0.70
N VAL A 112 -15.64 -13.98 -0.19
CA VAL A 112 -15.11 -12.81 -0.91
C VAL A 112 -14.42 -13.28 -2.20
N PRO A 113 -14.78 -12.74 -3.38
CA PRO A 113 -14.20 -13.15 -4.65
C PRO A 113 -12.74 -12.67 -4.73
N LEU A 114 -11.79 -13.60 -4.61
CA LEU A 114 -10.36 -13.29 -4.55
C LEU A 114 -9.85 -12.56 -5.80
N ALA A 115 -10.35 -12.88 -6.98
CA ALA A 115 -9.94 -12.21 -8.22
C ALA A 115 -10.25 -10.70 -8.18
N ASN A 116 -11.42 -10.32 -7.65
CA ASN A 116 -11.79 -8.92 -7.47
C ASN A 116 -10.94 -8.24 -6.39
N ALA A 117 -10.69 -8.92 -5.27
CA ALA A 117 -9.82 -8.40 -4.21
C ALA A 117 -8.39 -8.14 -4.72
N VAL A 118 -7.81 -9.06 -5.50
CA VAL A 118 -6.51 -8.87 -6.15
C VAL A 118 -6.55 -7.68 -7.11
N ARG A 119 -7.60 -7.58 -7.93
CA ARG A 119 -7.74 -6.47 -8.88
C ARG A 119 -7.80 -5.11 -8.18
N ALA A 120 -8.52 -5.00 -7.07
CA ALA A 120 -8.52 -3.79 -6.25
C ALA A 120 -7.10 -3.44 -5.75
N ILE A 121 -6.33 -4.43 -5.28
CA ILE A 121 -4.94 -4.23 -4.82
C ILE A 121 -4.03 -3.76 -5.97
N GLU A 122 -4.20 -4.29 -7.18
CA GLU A 122 -3.45 -3.83 -8.36
C GLU A 122 -3.72 -2.36 -8.68
N ILE A 123 -5.00 -1.93 -8.65
CA ILE A 123 -5.37 -0.54 -8.89
C ILE A 123 -4.81 0.36 -7.78
N MET A 124 -4.92 -0.07 -6.51
CA MET A 124 -4.32 0.65 -5.37
C MET A 124 -2.81 0.80 -5.54
N LYS A 125 -2.09 -0.23 -6.02
CA LYS A 125 -0.65 -0.18 -6.30
C LYS A 125 -0.34 0.86 -7.36
N ILE A 126 -1.04 0.84 -8.50
CA ILE A 126 -0.83 1.78 -9.60
C ILE A 126 -1.04 3.22 -9.12
N ALA A 127 -2.15 3.48 -8.43
CA ALA A 127 -2.47 4.81 -7.91
C ALA A 127 -1.44 5.28 -6.86
N THR A 128 -1.01 4.38 -5.96
CA THR A 128 0.01 4.66 -4.94
C THR A 128 1.34 5.06 -5.58
N VAL A 129 1.83 4.27 -6.54
CA VAL A 129 3.07 4.58 -7.27
C VAL A 129 2.95 5.90 -8.03
N ALA A 130 1.80 6.17 -8.67
CA ALA A 130 1.58 7.40 -9.40
C ALA A 130 1.61 8.64 -8.50
N ILE A 131 1.07 8.53 -7.28
CA ILE A 131 1.10 9.59 -6.27
C ILE A 131 2.52 9.80 -5.74
N MET A 132 3.23 8.72 -5.39
CA MET A 132 4.60 8.80 -4.88
C MET A 132 5.58 9.41 -5.90
N THR A 133 5.38 9.12 -7.19
CA THR A 133 6.24 9.59 -8.28
C THR A 133 5.74 10.88 -8.96
N GLU A 134 4.66 11.48 -8.45
CA GLU A 134 3.99 12.65 -9.02
C GLU A 134 3.63 12.52 -10.50
N THR A 135 3.38 11.30 -10.98
CA THR A 135 2.88 11.04 -12.34
C THR A 135 1.34 11.06 -12.41
N ASN A 136 0.67 11.23 -11.28
CA ASN A 136 -0.77 11.45 -11.20
C ASN A 136 -1.19 12.81 -11.83
N THR A 137 -2.38 12.85 -12.43
CA THR A 137 -2.97 14.05 -13.05
C THR A 137 -3.65 15.00 -12.05
N GLY A 138 -3.85 14.54 -10.81
CA GLY A 138 -4.49 15.32 -9.74
C GLY A 138 -3.52 16.23 -8.98
N ARG A 139 -3.86 16.53 -7.73
CA ARG A 139 -3.03 17.36 -6.83
C ARG A 139 -1.60 16.83 -6.76
N LYS A 140 -0.63 17.73 -6.90
CA LYS A 140 0.78 17.45 -6.63
C LYS A 140 1.01 17.46 -5.13
N MET A 141 1.56 16.38 -4.62
CA MET A 141 1.67 16.11 -3.19
C MET A 141 2.79 16.93 -2.55
N PHE A 142 3.91 17.08 -3.27
CA PHE A 142 5.11 17.73 -2.74
C PHE A 142 5.17 19.23 -3.07
N GLU A 143 4.14 19.78 -3.73
CA GLU A 143 4.06 21.20 -4.02
C GLU A 143 3.92 22.03 -2.72
N GLY A 144 4.97 22.79 -2.38
CA GLY A 144 5.03 23.63 -1.19
C GLY A 144 5.55 22.96 0.09
N ILE A 145 5.97 21.70 0.01
CA ILE A 145 6.70 21.02 1.08
C ILE A 145 8.20 21.16 0.79
N ASN A 146 9.02 21.58 1.76
CA ASN A 146 10.48 21.74 1.62
C ASN A 146 11.25 20.39 1.56
N SER A 147 10.55 19.31 1.26
CA SER A 147 11.11 17.98 1.09
C SER A 147 10.96 17.55 -0.37
N GLY A 148 11.89 16.73 -0.85
CA GLY A 148 12.18 16.48 -2.25
C GLY A 148 10.96 16.35 -3.18
N SER A 149 11.15 16.77 -4.44
CA SER A 149 10.15 16.55 -5.50
C SER A 149 9.76 15.06 -5.62
N GLY A 150 8.60 14.73 -6.18
CA GLY A 150 8.19 13.33 -6.40
C GLY A 150 9.18 12.49 -7.21
N ALA A 151 10.08 13.13 -7.97
CA ALA A 151 11.19 12.47 -8.65
C ALA A 151 12.17 11.76 -7.68
N GLU A 152 12.25 12.20 -6.42
CA GLU A 152 13.15 11.63 -5.42
C GLU A 152 12.62 10.34 -4.78
N CYS A 153 11.33 10.05 -4.90
CA CYS A 153 10.70 8.86 -4.32
C CYS A 153 10.66 7.65 -5.27
N GLN A 154 11.26 7.72 -6.47
CA GLN A 154 11.22 6.62 -7.44
C GLN A 154 11.84 5.33 -6.90
N ASP A 155 12.99 5.43 -6.22
CA ASP A 155 13.66 4.28 -5.62
C ASP A 155 12.76 3.66 -4.53
N ILE A 156 12.16 4.49 -3.68
CA ILE A 156 11.24 4.07 -2.60
C ILE A 156 9.95 3.46 -3.17
N ALA A 157 9.46 3.92 -4.31
CA ALA A 157 8.27 3.37 -4.97
C ALA A 157 8.49 1.96 -5.54
N SER A 158 9.75 1.55 -5.71
CA SER A 158 10.13 0.23 -6.19
C SER A 158 10.39 -0.79 -5.08
N GLU A 159 10.50 -0.34 -3.84
CA GLU A 159 10.60 -1.19 -2.64
C GLU A 159 9.25 -1.82 -2.29
#